data_AF-A0A3R6EQ00-F1
#
_entry.id   AF-A0A3R6EQ00-F1
#
_cell.length_a   1.000
_cell.length_b   1.000
_cell.length_c   1.000
_cell.angle_alpha   90.00
_cell.angle_beta   90.00
_cell.angle_gamma   90.00
#
_symmetry.space_group_name_H-M   'P 1'
#
loop_
_entity.id
_entity.type
_entity.pdbx_description
1 polymer ?
#
loop_
_entity_poly.entity_id
_entity_poly.type
_entity_poly.pdbx_seq_one_letter_code
_entity_poly.pdbx_strand_id
1 'polypeptide(L)'
;MKLTKVEKETIILFNEADKEAHIQTYNAGLRKRLEAFSKKHPDLCRLDMSMGQGGVCYYIDKSRLSIRFQPPMSEERRRKASELAKQNGFNSQGK
;
A
#
# COMPACT_ATOMS: atom_id res chain seq x y z
N MET A 1 -17.12 5.11 18.98
CA MET A 1 -16.90 3.67 18.67
C MET A 1 -15.65 3.54 17.80
N LYS A 2 -14.79 2.55 18.04
CA LYS A 2 -13.54 2.34 17.29
C LYS A 2 -13.75 1.19 16.29
N LEU A 3 -13.38 1.39 15.03
CA LEU A 3 -13.45 0.34 14.02
C LEU A 3 -12.63 -0.88 14.41
N THR A 4 -13.23 -2.04 14.22
CA THR A 4 -12.60 -3.35 14.23
C THR A 4 -11.56 -3.46 13.10
N LYS A 5 -10.71 -4.49 13.14
CA LYS A 5 -9.72 -4.70 12.07
C LYS A 5 -10.37 -5.05 10.73
N VAL A 6 -11.53 -5.72 10.75
CA VAL A 6 -12.26 -6.12 9.54
C VAL A 6 -12.86 -4.89 8.86
N GLU A 7 -13.48 -3.99 9.62
CA GLU A 7 -14.05 -2.75 9.08
C GLU A 7 -12.98 -1.77 8.55
N LYS A 8 -11.71 -1.95 8.93
CA LYS A 8 -10.59 -1.15 8.40
C LYS A 8 -10.11 -1.67 7.06
N GLU A 9 -11.00 -1.67 6.09
CA GLU A 9 -10.76 -2.20 4.77
C GLU A 9 -9.96 -1.25 3.87
N THR A 10 -9.59 -1.78 2.71
CA THR A 10 -9.03 -1.02 1.60
C THR A 10 -9.73 -1.46 0.32
N ILE A 11 -10.39 -0.51 -0.34
CA ILE A 11 -11.12 -0.74 -1.58
C ILE A 11 -10.41 0.06 -2.67
N ILE A 12 -10.11 -0.60 -3.80
CA ILE A 12 -9.53 0.03 -4.98
C ILE A 12 -10.50 -0.17 -6.13
N LEU A 13 -11.12 0.91 -6.59
CA LEU A 13 -12.03 0.90 -7.73
C LEU A 13 -11.25 1.23 -9.01
N PHE A 14 -11.33 0.33 -9.98
CA PHE A 14 -10.57 0.37 -11.23
C PHE A 14 -11.48 -0.04 -12.38
N ASN A 15 -12.29 0.89 -12.89
CA ASN A 15 -13.18 0.67 -14.04
C ASN A 15 -12.45 0.85 -15.38
N GLU A 16 -13.13 0.73 -16.52
CA GLU A 16 -12.51 0.95 -17.84
C GLU A 16 -12.67 2.39 -18.37
N ALA A 17 -13.68 3.12 -17.89
CA ALA A 17 -14.03 4.44 -18.42
C ALA A 17 -13.12 5.57 -17.90
N ASP A 18 -12.78 5.53 -16.61
CA ASP A 18 -12.04 6.60 -15.96
C ASP A 18 -10.54 6.48 -16.21
N LYS A 19 -9.81 7.60 -16.15
CA LYS A 19 -8.33 7.57 -16.17
C LYS A 19 -7.73 7.35 -14.78
N GLU A 20 -8.48 7.69 -13.74
CA GLU A 20 -8.06 7.60 -12.34
C GLU A 20 -8.69 6.37 -11.66
N ALA A 21 -7.97 5.76 -10.74
CA ALA A 21 -8.51 4.79 -9.78
C ALA A 21 -8.93 5.52 -8.51
N HIS A 22 -9.99 5.03 -7.85
CA HIS A 22 -10.41 5.51 -6.53
C HIS A 22 -9.92 4.55 -5.46
N ILE A 23 -9.18 5.05 -4.49
CA ILE A 23 -8.68 4.26 -3.35
C ILE A 23 -9.35 4.75 -2.08
N GLN A 24 -10.04 3.86 -1.39
CA GLN A 24 -10.55 4.07 -0.05
C GLN A 24 -9.73 3.21 0.91
N THR A 25 -9.21 3.77 1.99
CA THR A 25 -8.39 2.98 2.92
C THR A 25 -8.39 3.49 4.35
N TYR A 26 -8.46 2.55 5.29
CA TYR A 26 -8.16 2.77 6.71
C TYR A 26 -6.74 2.29 7.09
N ASN A 27 -5.99 1.72 6.15
CA ASN A 27 -4.64 1.21 6.40
C ASN A 27 -3.66 2.37 6.64
N ALA A 28 -3.15 2.47 7.87
CA ALA A 28 -2.28 3.58 8.26
C ALA A 28 -0.99 3.71 7.43
N GLY A 29 -0.40 2.59 7.00
CA GLY A 29 0.80 2.60 6.17
C GLY A 29 0.53 3.11 4.76
N LEU A 30 -0.55 2.63 4.13
CA LEU A 30 -0.97 3.09 2.81
C LEU A 30 -1.39 4.57 2.84
N ARG A 31 -2.13 4.99 3.88
CA ARG A 31 -2.50 6.40 4.11
C ARG A 31 -1.31 7.34 4.06
N LYS A 32 -0.26 7.05 4.85
CA LYS A 32 0.96 7.88 4.90
C LYS A 32 1.65 7.95 3.53
N ARG A 33 1.68 6.83 2.81
CA ARG A 33 2.24 6.78 1.45
C ARG A 33 1.43 7.60 0.45
N LEU A 34 0.10 7.50 0.49
CA LEU A 34 -0.79 8.29 -0.37
C LEU A 34 -0.64 9.78 -0.11
N GLU A 35 -0.59 10.19 1.16
CA GLU A 35 -0.38 11.58 1.54
C GLU A 35 0.97 12.12 1.07
N ALA A 36 2.05 11.35 1.26
CA ALA A 36 3.36 11.75 0.77
C ALA A 36 3.42 11.82 -0.77
N PHE A 37 2.76 10.86 -1.44
CA PHE A 37 2.72 10.80 -2.90
C PHE A 37 1.90 11.94 -3.49
N SER A 38 0.73 12.26 -2.93
CA SER A 38 -0.12 13.37 -3.39
C SER A 38 0.54 14.73 -3.21
N LYS A 39 1.27 14.94 -2.10
CA LYS A 39 2.05 16.17 -1.88
C LYS A 39 3.16 16.34 -2.92
N LYS A 40 3.78 15.24 -3.36
CA LYS A 40 4.87 15.27 -4.34
C LYS A 40 4.38 15.33 -5.79
N HIS A 41 3.23 14.74 -6.08
CA HIS A 41 2.65 14.58 -7.42
C HIS A 41 1.15 14.90 -7.41
N PRO A 42 0.76 16.18 -7.17
CA PRO A 42 -0.64 16.57 -6.97
C PRO A 42 -1.50 16.43 -8.24
N ASP A 43 -0.87 16.41 -9.41
CA ASP A 43 -1.48 16.16 -10.71
C ASP A 43 -1.82 14.67 -10.94
N LEU A 44 -1.10 13.76 -10.28
CA LEU A 44 -1.27 12.31 -10.43
C LEU A 44 -2.00 11.66 -9.26
N CYS A 45 -2.09 12.33 -8.12
CA CYS A 45 -2.78 11.82 -6.95
C CYS A 45 -3.30 12.94 -6.07
N ARG A 46 -4.61 12.91 -5.79
CA ARG A 46 -5.29 13.95 -4.99
C ARG A 46 -6.18 13.32 -3.93
N LEU A 47 -6.22 13.97 -2.77
CA LEU A 47 -7.17 13.62 -1.73
C LEU A 47 -8.58 13.96 -2.25
N ASP A 48 -9.46 12.99 -2.19
CA ASP A 48 -10.89 13.16 -2.47
C ASP A 48 -11.61 13.63 -1.20
N MET A 49 -11.58 12.79 -0.17
CA MET A 49 -12.17 13.12 1.13
C MET A 49 -11.49 12.36 2.28
N SER A 50 -11.65 12.89 3.50
CA SER A 50 -11.34 12.16 4.73
C SER A 50 -12.61 11.49 5.24
N MET A 51 -12.53 10.21 5.55
CA MET A 51 -13.63 9.46 6.16
C MET A 51 -13.58 9.59 7.68
N GLY A 52 -14.71 9.32 8.33
CA GLY A 52 -14.78 9.19 9.77
C GLY A 52 -13.77 8.18 10.31
N GLN A 53 -13.36 8.32 11.57
CA GLN A 53 -12.51 7.34 12.27
C GLN A 53 -11.13 7.10 11.59
N GLY A 54 -10.69 8.04 10.76
CA GLY A 54 -9.34 8.06 10.18
C GLY A 54 -9.20 7.30 8.87
N GLY A 55 -10.27 7.07 8.13
CA GLY A 55 -10.16 6.62 6.74
C GLY A 55 -9.87 7.78 5.78
N VAL A 56 -9.38 7.49 4.58
CA VAL A 56 -9.17 8.48 3.52
C VAL A 56 -9.53 7.92 2.15
N CYS A 57 -9.92 8.81 1.25
CA CYS A 57 -10.19 8.51 -0.15
C CYS A 57 -9.25 9.32 -1.04
N TYR A 58 -8.67 8.70 -2.06
CA TYR A 58 -7.80 9.36 -3.03
C TYR A 58 -8.21 8.98 -4.45
N TYR A 59 -8.07 9.93 -5.37
CA TYR A 59 -7.94 9.63 -6.79
C TYR A 59 -6.46 9.52 -7.14
N ILE A 60 -6.11 8.52 -7.95
CA ILE A 60 -4.75 8.32 -8.45
C ILE A 60 -4.78 7.92 -9.91
N ASP A 61 -3.87 8.47 -10.72
CA ASP A 61 -3.71 8.04 -12.10
C ASP A 61 -3.41 6.53 -12.19
N LYS A 62 -4.16 5.81 -13.02
CA LYS A 62 -4.08 4.34 -13.11
C LYS A 62 -2.69 3.84 -13.47
N SER A 63 -1.89 4.61 -14.21
CA SER A 63 -0.53 4.24 -14.57
C SER A 63 0.45 4.22 -13.38
N ARG A 64 0.06 4.81 -12.25
CA ARG A 64 0.85 4.84 -11.00
C ARG A 64 0.54 3.68 -10.06
N LEU A 65 -0.44 2.84 -10.42
CA LEU A 65 -0.88 1.72 -9.59
C LEU A 65 -0.59 0.40 -10.31
N SER A 66 -0.01 -0.57 -9.59
CA SER A 66 0.27 -1.90 -10.12
C SER A 66 -0.32 -2.96 -9.21
N ILE A 67 -1.13 -3.86 -9.77
CA ILE A 67 -1.55 -5.09 -9.09
C ILE A 67 -0.59 -6.19 -9.52
N ARG A 68 0.14 -6.75 -8.57
CA ARG A 68 1.17 -7.76 -8.83
C ARG A 68 0.75 -9.09 -8.25
N PHE A 69 0.52 -10.07 -9.12
CA PHE A 69 0.39 -11.47 -8.71
C PHE A 69 1.79 -11.99 -8.39
N GLN A 70 2.00 -12.39 -7.14
CA GLN A 70 3.24 -13.02 -6.72
C GLN A 70 2.98 -14.50 -6.52
N PRO A 71 3.76 -15.40 -7.17
CA PRO A 71 3.68 -16.80 -6.86
C PRO A 71 4.08 -16.99 -5.39
N PRO A 72 3.48 -17.96 -4.68
CA PRO A 72 3.94 -18.32 -3.35
C PRO A 72 5.43 -18.64 -3.41
N MET A 73 6.20 -18.17 -2.41
CA MET A 73 7.62 -18.48 -2.37
C MET A 73 7.84 -19.99 -2.33
N SER A 74 8.55 -20.51 -3.33
CA SER A 74 8.97 -21.92 -3.36
C SER A 74 9.80 -22.25 -2.12
N GLU A 75 9.78 -23.52 -1.70
CA GLU A 75 10.58 -23.95 -0.55
C GLU A 75 12.07 -23.68 -0.76
N GLU A 76 12.59 -23.86 -1.99
CA GLU A 76 13.97 -23.54 -2.34
C GLU A 76 14.29 -22.06 -2.12
N ARG A 77 13.39 -21.15 -2.53
CA ARG A 77 13.56 -19.70 -2.29
C ARG A 77 13.49 -19.38 -0.80
N ARG A 78 12.59 -20.04 -0.05
CA ARG A 78 12.51 -19.91 1.41
C ARG A 78 13.79 -20.38 2.11
N ARG A 79 14.36 -21.52 1.70
CA ARG A 79 15.63 -22.06 2.24
C ARG A 79 16.79 -21.13 1.93
N LYS A 80 16.96 -20.71 0.67
CA LYS A 80 18.00 -19.74 0.29
C LYS A 80 17.88 -18.41 1.03
N ALA A 81 16.66 -17.88 1.19
CA ALA A 81 16.43 -16.67 1.96
C ALA A 81 16.75 -16.87 3.46
N SER A 82 16.43 -18.03 4.02
CA SER A 82 16.78 -18.39 5.41
C SER A 82 18.28 -18.54 5.60
N GLU A 83 18.98 -19.21 4.68
CA GLU A 83 20.44 -19.35 4.69
C GLU A 83 21.12 -17.99 4.54
N LEU A 84 20.65 -17.14 3.61
CA LEU A 84 21.14 -15.78 3.44
C LEU A 84 20.92 -14.93 4.70
N ALA A 85 19.77 -15.08 5.35
CA ALA A 85 19.48 -14.39 6.61
C ALA A 85 20.31 -14.93 7.78
N LYS A 86 20.71 -16.20 7.78
CA LYS A 86 21.64 -16.77 8.78
C LYS A 86 23.08 -16.32 8.54
N GLN A 87 23.52 -16.28 7.27
CA GLN A 87 24.86 -15.83 6.88
C GLN A 87 25.03 -14.32 7.09
N ASN A 88 23.99 -13.53 6.83
CA ASN A 88 24.01 -12.06 6.93
C ASN A 88 23.25 -11.53 8.16
N GLY A 89 22.91 -12.39 9.12
CA GLY A 89 22.00 -12.07 10.23
C GLY A 89 22.62 -11.21 11.33
N PHE A 90 22.04 -10.01 11.51
CA PHE A 90 22.25 -9.01 12.58
C PHE A 90 23.64 -8.35 12.70
N ASN A 91 24.29 -8.01 11.58
CA ASN A 91 25.45 -7.10 11.58
C ASN A 91 25.24 -5.81 10.78
N SER A 92 24.02 -5.26 10.76
CA SER A 92 23.83 -3.83 10.46
C SER A 92 23.64 -3.07 11.76
N GLN A 93 24.68 -2.32 12.08
CA GLN A 93 24.91 -1.60 13.32
C GLN A 93 23.75 -0.70 13.71
N GLY A 94 23.38 -0.76 14.99
CA GLY A 94 22.91 0.44 15.67
C GLY A 94 24.07 1.43 15.70
N LYS A 95 23.92 2.54 14.98
CA LYS A 95 24.51 3.84 15.27
C LYS A 95 23.67 4.92 14.60
#